data_AF-A0A1C9II11-F1
#
_entry.id   AF-A0A1C9II11-F1
#
_cell.length_a   1.000
_cell.length_b   1.000
_cell.length_c   1.000
_cell.angle_alpha   90.00
_cell.angle_beta   90.00
_cell.angle_gamma   90.00
#
_symmetry.space_group_name_H-M   'P 1'
#
loop_
_entity.id
_entity.type
_entity.pdbx_description
1 polymer ?
#
loop_
_entity_poly.entity_id
_entity_poly.type
_entity_poly.pdbx_seq_one_letter_code
_entity_poly.pdbx_strand_id
1 'polypeptide(L)'
;APTEREQPPAPEGFGTTEDLEGLRASAANTLTVCQDINMSGPCMTWSIPDRKCYHIGDAWNDKVSSYEPSGTMFCFLFRDSGCRGGYHGANTRVNSMGDFNDQTTSFQCNV
;
A
#
# COMPACT_ATOMS: atom_id res chain seq x y z
N ALA A 1 -7.96 7.70 -61.40
CA ALA A 1 -8.35 8.32 -60.10
C ALA A 1 -9.55 7.55 -59.57
N PRO A 2 -9.45 7.01 -58.34
CA PRO A 2 -9.86 7.78 -57.17
C PRO A 2 -8.76 7.92 -56.12
N THR A 3 -8.95 8.94 -55.29
CA THR A 3 -8.01 9.56 -54.35
C THR A 3 -7.86 8.72 -53.07
N GLU A 4 -6.64 8.28 -52.78
CA GLU A 4 -6.28 7.76 -51.46
C GLU A 4 -6.24 8.93 -50.48
N ARG A 5 -7.02 8.86 -49.40
CA ARG A 5 -7.02 9.89 -48.36
C ARG A 5 -5.72 9.73 -47.58
N GLU A 6 -4.79 10.68 -47.74
CA GLU A 6 -3.61 10.79 -46.89
C GLU A 6 -4.04 10.86 -45.41
N GLN A 7 -3.71 9.82 -44.65
CA GLN A 7 -3.84 9.84 -43.20
C GLN A 7 -2.91 10.93 -42.64
N PRO A 8 -3.37 11.77 -41.70
CA PRO A 8 -2.49 12.72 -41.03
C PRO A 8 -1.37 11.97 -40.29
N PRO A 9 -0.16 12.54 -40.21
CA PRO A 9 0.95 11.91 -39.51
C PRO A 9 0.57 11.63 -38.06
N ALA A 10 0.95 10.45 -37.58
CA ALA A 10 0.77 10.06 -36.19
C ALA A 10 1.45 11.10 -35.27
N PRO A 11 0.86 11.45 -34.11
CA PRO A 11 1.51 12.33 -33.17
C PRO A 11 2.80 11.68 -32.66
N GLU A 12 3.93 12.35 -32.88
CA GLU A 12 5.21 11.94 -32.32
C GLU A 12 5.18 12.13 -30.81
N GLY A 13 5.35 11.04 -30.05
CA GLY A 13 5.45 11.09 -28.59
C GLY A 13 4.57 10.10 -27.83
N PHE A 14 4.46 8.84 -28.27
CA PHE A 14 4.11 7.77 -27.33
C PHE A 14 5.40 7.20 -26.74
N GLY A 15 5.56 7.40 -25.43
CA GLY A 15 6.78 7.19 -24.66
C GLY A 15 7.56 5.93 -25.01
N THR A 16 8.87 6.09 -25.01
CA THR A 16 9.84 5.02 -25.20
C THR A 16 9.72 4.01 -24.06
N THR A 17 10.20 2.78 -24.28
CA THR A 17 10.38 1.80 -23.19
C THR A 17 11.26 2.33 -22.05
N GLU A 18 12.07 3.36 -22.29
CA GLU A 18 12.86 4.05 -21.27
C GLU A 18 11.98 4.93 -20.35
N ASP A 19 10.83 5.41 -20.81
CA ASP A 19 9.81 6.06 -19.97
C ASP A 19 9.10 5.04 -19.07
N LEU A 20 9.01 3.77 -19.49
CA LEU A 20 8.56 2.64 -18.65
C LEU A 20 9.65 2.21 -17.63
N GLU A 21 10.93 2.46 -17.92
CA GLU A 21 12.03 2.30 -16.95
C GLU A 21 12.21 3.53 -16.03
N GLY A 22 11.76 4.71 -16.46
CA GLY A 22 11.54 5.91 -15.64
C GLY A 22 10.33 5.77 -14.70
N LEU A 23 9.37 4.90 -15.07
CA LEU A 23 8.42 4.22 -14.19
C LEU A 23 9.08 3.02 -13.49
N ARG A 24 10.33 3.16 -13.04
CA ARG A 24 10.65 2.68 -11.69
C ARG A 24 9.67 3.39 -10.78
N ALA A 25 8.48 2.79 -10.67
CA ALA A 25 7.39 3.24 -9.84
C ALA A 25 8.05 3.69 -8.55
N SER A 26 8.00 4.99 -8.27
CA SER A 26 8.16 5.44 -6.90
C SER A 26 7.18 4.57 -6.13
N ALA A 27 7.70 3.53 -5.47
CA ALA A 27 6.88 2.42 -5.04
C ALA A 27 5.77 3.04 -4.21
N ALA A 28 4.54 2.92 -4.70
CA ALA A 28 3.44 3.67 -4.13
C ALA A 28 3.43 3.36 -2.64
N ASN A 29 3.42 4.43 -1.85
CA ASN A 29 3.40 4.36 -0.40
C ASN A 29 2.11 3.66 0.00
N THR A 30 2.18 2.37 0.29
CA THR A 30 1.02 1.55 0.61
C THR A 30 1.28 0.68 1.83
N LEU A 31 0.19 0.34 2.53
CA LEU A 31 0.20 -0.67 3.58
C LEU A 31 -0.75 -1.78 3.16
N THR A 32 -0.24 -3.00 3.04
CA THR A 32 -1.08 -4.19 2.90
C THR A 32 -1.17 -4.90 4.24
N VAL A 33 -2.37 -5.27 4.68
CA VAL A 33 -2.59 -6.10 5.87
C VAL A 33 -3.38 -7.34 5.51
N CYS A 34 -3.18 -8.41 6.25
CA CYS A 34 -3.89 -9.67 6.06
C CYS A 34 -4.40 -10.23 7.39
N GLN A 35 -5.52 -10.95 7.32
CA GLN A 35 -6.15 -11.51 8.52
C GLN A 35 -5.40 -12.70 9.09
N ASP A 36 -4.69 -13.44 8.24
CA ASP A 36 -3.86 -14.57 8.65
C ASP A 36 -2.38 -14.21 8.62
N ILE A 37 -1.56 -15.04 9.24
CA ILE A 37 -0.10 -14.92 9.20
C ILE A 37 0.45 -15.18 7.79
N ASN A 38 1.72 -14.86 7.57
CA ASN A 38 2.49 -15.08 6.34
C ASN A 38 1.91 -14.42 5.09
N MET A 39 1.26 -13.25 5.23
CA MET A 39 0.60 -12.53 4.14
C MET A 39 -0.43 -13.40 3.41
N SER A 40 -1.25 -14.12 4.17
CA SER A 40 -2.25 -15.06 3.64
C SER A 40 -3.67 -14.75 4.12
N GLY A 41 -4.65 -15.48 3.59
CA GLY A 41 -6.06 -15.23 3.86
C GLY A 41 -6.58 -13.95 3.19
N PRO A 42 -7.70 -13.39 3.68
CA PRO A 42 -8.18 -12.09 3.22
C PRO A 42 -7.14 -11.00 3.49
N CYS A 43 -6.86 -10.17 2.48
CA CYS A 43 -5.94 -9.03 2.57
C CYS A 43 -6.59 -7.73 2.06
N MET A 44 -6.13 -6.59 2.57
CA MET A 44 -6.53 -5.25 2.12
C MET A 44 -5.30 -4.35 2.03
N THR A 45 -5.29 -3.49 1.01
CA THR A 45 -4.21 -2.53 0.77
C THR A 45 -4.74 -1.11 0.80
N TRP A 46 -4.08 -0.23 1.54
CA TRP A 46 -4.35 1.21 1.55
C TRP A 46 -3.22 1.98 0.90
N SER A 47 -3.58 3.01 0.12
CA SER A 47 -2.63 4.04 -0.31
C SER A 47 -2.47 5.09 0.79
N ILE A 48 -1.23 5.37 1.18
CA ILE A 48 -0.88 6.25 2.30
C ILE A 48 -0.14 7.48 1.75
N PRO A 49 -0.87 8.53 1.33
CA PRO A 49 -0.27 9.72 0.75
C PRO A 49 0.34 10.66 1.81
N ASP A 50 -0.02 10.49 3.09
CA ASP A 50 0.38 11.39 4.16
C ASP A 50 0.62 10.64 5.48
N ARG A 51 1.06 11.38 6.50
CA ARG A 51 1.35 10.85 7.84
C ARG A 51 0.16 10.90 8.79
N LYS A 52 -1.09 10.83 8.29
CA LYS A 52 -2.26 10.85 9.17
C LYS A 52 -2.47 9.49 9.85
N CYS A 53 -3.25 9.54 10.92
CA CYS A 53 -3.78 8.35 11.54
C CYS A 53 -5.03 7.88 10.79
N TYR A 54 -5.10 6.59 10.49
CA TYR A 54 -6.22 5.94 9.84
C TYR A 54 -6.86 4.94 10.81
N HIS A 55 -8.18 4.94 10.89
CA HIS A 55 -8.90 3.82 11.49
C HIS A 55 -8.92 2.66 10.50
N ILE A 56 -8.67 1.44 10.97
CA ILE A 56 -8.56 0.27 10.08
C ILE A 56 -9.92 -0.19 9.54
N GLY A 57 -11.01 0.23 10.17
CA GLY A 57 -12.39 -0.11 9.81
C GLY A 57 -12.92 -1.32 10.56
N ASP A 58 -14.22 -1.33 10.85
CA ASP A 58 -14.88 -2.36 11.68
C ASP A 58 -14.67 -3.80 11.15
N ALA A 59 -14.57 -3.97 9.83
CA ALA A 59 -14.36 -5.28 9.22
C ALA A 59 -12.99 -5.88 9.54
N TRP A 60 -12.00 -5.04 9.86
CA TRP A 60 -10.59 -5.38 10.07
C TRP A 60 -10.09 -5.13 11.50
N ASN A 61 -10.90 -4.47 12.32
CA ASN A 61 -10.62 -4.21 13.72
C ASN A 61 -10.29 -5.50 14.45
N ASP A 62 -9.12 -5.56 15.08
CA ASP A 62 -8.66 -6.71 15.87
C ASP A 62 -8.62 -8.02 15.07
N LYS A 63 -8.20 -7.94 13.80
CA LYS A 63 -8.07 -9.13 12.93
C LYS A 63 -6.76 -9.21 12.15
N VAL A 64 -5.86 -8.24 12.29
CA VAL A 64 -4.62 -8.23 11.51
C VAL A 64 -3.60 -9.16 12.15
N SER A 65 -3.06 -10.07 11.34
CA SER A 65 -2.04 -11.04 11.76
C SER A 65 -0.72 -10.93 11.00
N SER A 66 -0.74 -10.31 9.81
CA SER A 66 0.47 -9.98 9.03
C SER A 66 0.27 -8.71 8.21
N TYR A 67 1.37 -8.02 7.89
CA TYR A 67 1.32 -6.82 7.07
C TYR A 67 2.63 -6.53 6.34
N GLU A 68 2.55 -5.74 5.28
CA GLU A 68 3.67 -5.33 4.44
C GLU A 68 3.51 -3.85 4.08
N PRO A 69 4.36 -2.98 4.65
CA PRO A 69 4.59 -1.64 4.13
C PRO A 69 5.32 -1.72 2.79
N SER A 70 4.90 -0.93 1.82
CA SER A 70 5.55 -0.74 0.52
C SER A 70 5.96 0.72 0.36
N GLY A 71 7.02 0.95 -0.40
CA GLY A 71 7.70 2.25 -0.46
C GLY A 71 8.79 2.39 0.60
N THR A 72 9.22 3.61 0.88
CA THR A 72 10.26 3.91 1.88
C THR A 72 9.67 4.32 3.23
N MET A 73 8.53 3.71 3.61
CA MET A 73 7.78 4.09 4.79
C MET A 73 7.99 3.15 5.98
N PHE A 74 7.89 3.71 7.19
CA PHE A 74 7.77 2.93 8.43
C PHE A 74 6.33 3.05 8.96
N CYS A 75 5.63 1.93 9.10
CA CYS A 75 4.26 1.90 9.59
C CYS A 75 4.19 1.46 11.05
N PHE A 76 3.26 2.06 11.78
CA PHE A 76 2.86 1.72 13.14
C PHE A 76 1.40 1.29 13.13
N LEU A 77 1.11 0.09 13.61
CA LEU A 77 -0.22 -0.45 13.83
C LEU A 77 -0.48 -0.42 15.33
N PHE A 78 -1.59 0.20 15.74
CA PHE A 78 -1.92 0.56 17.11
C PHE A 78 -3.12 -0.24 17.63
N ARG A 79 -3.09 -0.56 18.93
CA ARG A 79 -4.17 -1.27 19.63
C ARG A 79 -5.44 -0.47 19.74
N ASP A 80 -5.30 0.83 19.95
CA ASP A 80 -6.43 1.71 20.18
C ASP A 80 -6.74 2.54 18.94
N SER A 81 -7.93 3.14 18.92
CA SER A 81 -8.29 4.11 17.89
C SER A 81 -7.47 5.40 18.01
N GLY A 82 -7.32 6.10 16.88
CA GLY A 82 -6.62 7.38 16.84
C GLY A 82 -5.10 7.30 17.05
N CYS A 83 -4.50 6.13 16.74
CA CYS A 83 -3.06 5.89 16.78
C CYS A 83 -2.46 6.09 18.17
N ARG A 84 -3.05 5.38 19.13
CA ARG A 84 -2.73 5.44 20.56
C ARG A 84 -2.51 4.05 21.13
N GLY A 85 -2.03 4.00 22.37
CA GLY A 85 -1.79 2.75 23.08
C GLY A 85 -0.56 2.00 22.59
N GLY A 86 -0.53 0.69 22.88
CA GLY A 86 0.54 -0.18 22.40
C GLY A 86 0.55 -0.27 20.87
N TYR A 87 1.74 -0.45 20.30
CA TYR A 87 1.90 -0.54 18.85
C TYR A 87 2.88 -1.63 18.44
N HIS A 88 2.72 -2.10 17.21
CA HIS A 88 3.69 -2.90 16.48
C HIS A 88 4.08 -2.13 15.20
N GLY A 89 5.37 -2.06 14.85
CA GLY A 89 5.80 -1.28 13.69
C GLY A 89 6.97 -1.89 12.94
N ALA A 90 6.99 -1.64 11.64
CA ALA A 90 8.01 -2.11 10.71
C ALA A 90 8.04 -1.25 9.45
N ASN A 91 9.16 -1.31 8.73
CA ASN A 91 9.33 -0.80 7.36
C ASN A 91 9.52 -1.92 6.33
N THR A 92 9.30 -3.18 6.74
CA THR A 92 9.40 -4.37 5.90
C THR A 92 8.26 -5.32 6.24
N ARG A 93 8.11 -6.37 5.43
CA ARG A 93 7.11 -7.41 5.64
C ARG A 93 7.21 -8.03 7.04
N VAL A 94 6.06 -8.14 7.69
CA VAL A 94 5.86 -8.84 8.97
C VAL A 94 4.96 -10.03 8.72
N ASN A 95 5.56 -11.22 8.76
CA ASN A 95 4.84 -12.47 8.55
C ASN A 95 4.00 -12.90 9.77
N SER A 96 4.29 -12.41 10.97
CA SER A 96 3.48 -12.67 12.15
C SER A 96 3.64 -11.53 13.14
N MET A 97 2.52 -11.08 13.70
CA MET A 97 2.50 -10.03 14.71
C MET A 97 2.70 -10.55 16.14
N GLY A 98 2.89 -11.86 16.33
CA GLY A 98 3.16 -12.48 17.65
C GLY A 98 2.10 -12.11 18.68
N ASP A 99 2.52 -11.61 19.84
CA ASP A 99 1.61 -11.15 20.91
C ASP A 99 0.75 -9.94 20.53
N PHE A 100 0.94 -9.37 19.34
CA PHE A 100 0.12 -8.28 18.77
C PHE A 100 -0.88 -8.78 17.71
N ASN A 101 -0.98 -10.11 17.49
CA ASN A 101 -1.98 -10.69 16.60
C ASN A 101 -3.39 -10.22 16.98
N ASP A 102 -4.23 -9.93 15.98
CA ASP A 102 -5.65 -9.63 16.16
C ASP A 102 -5.91 -8.49 17.15
N GLN A 103 -5.07 -7.46 17.13
CA GLN A 103 -5.19 -6.32 18.04
C GLN A 103 -5.12 -4.96 17.33
N THR A 104 -5.04 -4.92 16.01
CA THR A 104 -4.91 -3.64 15.30
C THR A 104 -6.26 -2.96 15.13
N THR A 105 -6.38 -1.71 15.61
CA THR A 105 -7.57 -0.85 15.47
C THR A 105 -7.30 0.41 14.63
N SER A 106 -6.06 0.91 14.63
CA SER A 106 -5.66 2.05 13.81
C SER A 106 -4.20 1.95 13.37
N PHE A 107 -3.81 2.73 12.36
CA PHE A 107 -2.44 2.74 11.87
C PHE A 107 -2.01 4.12 11.36
N GLN A 108 -0.70 4.35 11.36
CA GLN A 108 -0.06 5.53 10.80
C GLN A 108 1.27 5.12 10.17
N CYS A 109 1.61 5.68 9.01
CA CYS A 109 2.92 5.44 8.39
C CYS A 109 3.69 6.76 8.20
N ASN A 110 4.98 6.72 8.47
CA ASN A 110 5.91 7.79 8.19
C ASN A 110 6.45 7.60 6.78
N VAL A 111 5.95 8.42 5.86
CA VAL A 111 6.48 8.60 4.49
C VAL A 111 7.71 9.48 4.46
#